data_AF-A0A1R0GT22-F1
#
_entry.id   AF-A0A1R0GT22-F1
#
_cell.length_a   1.000
_cell.length_b   1.000
_cell.length_c   1.000
_cell.angle_alpha   90.00
_cell.angle_beta   90.00
_cell.angle_gamma   90.00
#
_symmetry.space_group_name_H-M   'P 1'
#
loop_
_entity.id
_entity.type
_entity.pdbx_description
1 polymer ?
#
loop_
_entity_poly.entity_id
_entity_poly.type
_entity_poly.pdbx_seq_one_letter_code
_entity_poly.pdbx_strand_id
1 'polypeptide(L)'
;MPVGCYGGEVFGMSEARVSPIQAKIEKAIRLVANVGKSSAMERVRAELGIKSVFLKTSTARERAYHKWPTLRTWISDLIKSPIKARMATWVTVSARWIKKFCVQN
;
A
#
# COMPACT_ATOMS: atom_id res chain seq x y z
N MET A 1 -10.96 -3.18 9.50
CA MET A 1 -9.67 -2.84 8.83
C MET A 1 -9.06 -1.66 9.57
N PRO A 2 -7.78 -1.72 9.96
CA PRO A 2 -7.22 -0.85 10.99
C PRO A 2 -7.01 0.58 10.49
N VAL A 3 -7.04 1.53 11.44
CA VAL A 3 -6.64 2.94 11.26
C VAL A 3 -5.25 3.06 10.61
N GLY A 4 -4.40 2.04 10.75
CA GLY A 4 -3.06 1.98 10.17
C GLY A 4 -2.99 1.89 8.65
N CYS A 5 -4.12 1.73 7.93
CA CYS A 5 -4.15 1.85 6.47
C CYS A 5 -4.49 3.28 5.99
N TYR A 6 -4.78 4.21 6.90
CA TYR A 6 -5.07 5.60 6.55
C TYR A 6 -3.85 6.25 5.89
N GLY A 7 -4.06 6.94 4.78
CA GLY A 7 -2.96 7.51 3.97
C GLY A 7 -2.14 6.47 3.21
N GLY A 8 -2.65 5.25 3.05
CA GLY A 8 -2.00 4.15 2.31
C GLY A 8 -1.59 4.52 0.89
N GLU A 9 -2.26 5.49 0.28
CA GLU A 9 -1.93 6.07 -1.00
C GLU A 9 -0.50 6.64 -1.04
N VAL A 10 0.00 7.14 0.09
CA VAL A 10 1.31 7.80 0.18
C VAL A 10 2.45 6.77 0.34
N PHE A 11 2.31 5.85 1.29
CA PHE A 11 3.40 4.92 1.65
C PHE A 11 3.31 3.53 1.01
N GLY A 12 2.19 3.18 0.37
CA GLY A 12 1.98 1.89 -0.30
C GLY A 12 3.02 1.55 -1.37
N MET A 13 2.94 0.32 -1.92
CA MET A 13 3.90 -0.26 -2.89
C MET A 13 5.34 -0.46 -2.36
N SER A 14 5.56 -0.35 -1.05
CA SER A 14 6.84 -0.70 -0.42
C SER A 14 6.59 -1.56 0.80
N GLU A 15 7.01 -2.81 0.71
CA GLU A 15 6.87 -3.76 1.81
C GLU A 15 7.65 -3.31 3.05
N ALA A 16 8.86 -2.77 2.89
CA ALA A 16 9.66 -2.25 4.00
C ALA A 16 8.92 -1.17 4.80
N ARG A 17 8.18 -0.26 4.14
CA ARG A 17 7.39 0.78 4.82
C ARG A 17 6.15 0.21 5.53
N VAL A 18 5.57 -0.84 4.97
CA VAL A 18 4.32 -1.44 5.47
C VAL A 18 4.57 -2.49 6.55
N SER A 19 5.73 -3.14 6.55
CA SER A 19 6.14 -4.19 7.48
C SER A 19 5.89 -3.87 8.97
N PRO A 20 6.30 -2.71 9.51
CA PRO A 20 6.05 -2.40 10.92
C PRO A 20 4.55 -2.28 11.27
N ILE A 21 3.74 -1.75 10.34
CA ILE A 21 2.29 -1.63 10.52
C ILE A 21 1.65 -3.02 10.49
N GLN A 22 2.05 -3.83 9.51
CA GLN A 22 1.60 -5.20 9.32
C GLN A 22 1.93 -6.07 10.54
N ALA A 23 3.12 -5.95 11.12
CA ALA A 23 3.53 -6.67 12.33
C ALA A 23 2.66 -6.34 13.57
N LYS A 24 2.29 -5.07 13.76
CA LYS A 24 1.40 -4.67 14.87
C LYS A 24 0.00 -5.24 14.70
N ILE A 25 -0.52 -5.23 13.48
CA ILE A 25 -1.85 -5.80 13.17
C ILE A 25 -1.84 -7.31 13.36
N GLU A 26 -0.78 -7.99 12.92
CA GLU A 26 -0.65 -9.43 13.13
C GLU A 26 -0.59 -9.81 14.60
N LYS A 27 0.10 -9.02 15.42
CA LYS A 27 0.09 -9.24 16.88
C LYS A 27 -1.34 -9.17 17.44
N ALA A 28 -2.14 -8.21 16.98
CA ALA A 28 -3.55 -8.11 17.38
C ALA A 28 -4.39 -9.29 16.85
N ILE A 29 -4.20 -9.68 15.59
CA ILE A 29 -4.90 -10.85 15.00
C ILE A 29 -4.56 -12.12 15.78
N ARG A 30 -3.29 -12.32 16.17
CA ARG A 30 -2.89 -13.49 16.97
C ARG A 30 -3.61 -13.54 18.32
N LEU A 31 -3.74 -12.39 18.99
CA LEU A 31 -4.45 -12.29 20.26
C LEU A 31 -5.94 -12.60 20.11
N VAL A 32 -6.59 -12.07 19.07
CA VAL A 32 -8.03 -12.28 18.84
C VAL A 32 -8.34 -13.71 18.37
N ALA A 33 -7.50 -14.27 17.50
CA ALA A 33 -7.68 -15.63 16.99
C ALA A 33 -7.17 -16.72 17.95
N ASN A 34 -6.57 -16.34 19.09
CA ASN A 34 -5.97 -17.24 20.07
C ASN A 34 -5.00 -18.27 19.46
N VAL A 35 -4.16 -17.82 18.52
CA VAL A 35 -3.22 -18.69 17.80
C VAL A 35 -1.79 -18.54 18.32
N GLY A 36 -1.06 -19.66 18.36
CA GLY A 36 0.34 -19.71 18.80
C GLY A 36 1.30 -18.96 17.86
N LYS A 37 2.54 -18.73 18.31
CA LYS A 37 3.58 -18.05 17.51
C LYS A 37 3.97 -18.83 16.24
N SER A 38 3.87 -20.16 16.28
CA SER A 38 4.17 -21.06 15.17
C SER A 38 3.15 -21.00 14.03
N SER A 39 1.96 -20.44 14.28
CA SER A 39 0.94 -20.34 13.24
C SER A 39 1.37 -19.37 12.14
N ALA A 40 1.24 -19.82 10.89
CA ALA A 40 1.51 -19.02 9.70
C ALA A 40 0.44 -17.93 9.55
N MET A 41 0.84 -16.66 9.70
CA MET A 41 -0.10 -15.55 9.69
C MET A 41 -0.78 -15.32 8.34
N GLU A 42 -0.16 -15.75 7.25
CA GLU A 42 -0.79 -15.70 5.93
C GLU A 42 -2.05 -16.58 5.88
N ARG A 43 -1.98 -17.80 6.41
CA ARG A 43 -3.15 -18.69 6.51
C ARG A 43 -4.20 -18.15 7.45
N VAL A 44 -3.81 -17.72 8.65
CA VAL A 44 -4.75 -17.12 9.62
C VAL A 44 -5.47 -15.91 9.01
N ARG A 45 -4.76 -15.06 8.25
CA ARG A 45 -5.36 -13.93 7.54
C ARG A 45 -6.31 -14.37 6.43
N ALA A 46 -5.97 -15.41 5.67
CA ALA A 46 -6.83 -15.94 4.61
C ALA A 46 -8.14 -16.51 5.16
N GLU A 47 -8.09 -17.31 6.23
CA GLU A 47 -9.29 -17.87 6.89
C GLU A 47 -10.19 -16.77 7.46
N LEU A 48 -9.59 -15.70 8.02
CA LEU A 48 -10.33 -14.55 8.54
C LEU A 48 -10.79 -13.57 7.44
N GLY A 49 -10.47 -13.81 6.16
CA GLY A 49 -10.78 -12.92 5.04
C GLY A 49 -10.07 -11.55 5.11
N ILE A 50 -8.98 -11.43 5.85
CA ILE A 50 -8.25 -10.17 6.06
C ILE A 50 -7.15 -10.03 5.00
N LYS A 51 -7.31 -9.06 4.08
CA LYS A 51 -6.26 -8.69 3.14
C LYS A 51 -5.04 -8.09 3.86
N SER A 52 -3.84 -8.34 3.33
CA SER A 52 -2.62 -7.72 3.86
C SER A 52 -2.67 -6.20 3.72
N VAL A 53 -2.00 -5.49 4.64
CA VAL A 53 -1.85 -4.03 4.57
C VAL A 53 -1.11 -3.65 3.29
N PHE A 54 -0.13 -4.46 2.88
CA PHE A 54 0.63 -4.22 1.66
C PHE A 54 -0.28 -4.20 0.43
N LEU A 55 -1.15 -5.21 0.29
CA LEU A 55 -2.08 -5.28 -0.83
C LEU A 55 -3.04 -4.09 -0.81
N LYS A 56 -3.65 -3.79 0.35
CA LYS A 56 -4.62 -2.70 0.45
C LYS A 56 -4.03 -1.33 0.14
N THR A 57 -2.86 -1.03 0.71
CA THR A 57 -2.17 0.26 0.52
C THR A 57 -1.62 0.40 -0.90
N SER A 58 -1.17 -0.70 -1.52
CA SER A 58 -0.74 -0.70 -2.92
C SER A 58 -1.89 -0.44 -3.88
N THR A 59 -3.05 -1.10 -3.70
CA THR A 59 -4.26 -0.81 -4.49
C THR A 59 -4.75 0.61 -4.28
N ALA A 60 -4.67 1.13 -3.05
CA ALA A 60 -5.02 2.53 -2.76
C ALA A 60 -4.11 3.51 -3.51
N ARG A 61 -2.79 3.26 -3.51
CA ARG A 61 -1.79 4.07 -4.22
C ARG A 61 -1.95 4.01 -5.74
N GLU A 62 -2.22 2.84 -6.30
CA GLU A 62 -2.53 2.67 -7.71
C GLU A 62 -3.77 3.49 -8.10
N ARG A 63 -4.87 3.31 -7.37
CA ARG A 63 -6.11 4.08 -7.59
C ARG A 63 -5.86 5.57 -7.49
N ALA A 64 -5.09 6.01 -6.50
CA ALA A 64 -4.73 7.41 -6.29
C ALA A 64 -3.96 7.97 -7.50
N TYR A 65 -3.00 7.22 -8.03
CA TYR A 65 -2.23 7.63 -9.21
C TYR A 65 -3.12 7.86 -10.44
N HIS A 66 -4.15 7.03 -10.65
CA HIS A 66 -5.10 7.21 -11.75
C HIS A 66 -6.17 8.26 -11.49
N LYS A 67 -6.64 8.40 -10.24
CA LYS A 67 -7.72 9.32 -9.88
C LYS A 67 -7.24 10.76 -9.71
N TRP A 68 -6.12 10.98 -9.05
CA TRP A 68 -5.68 12.34 -8.71
C TRP A 68 -5.43 13.27 -9.90
N PRO A 69 -4.96 12.81 -11.08
CA PRO A 69 -4.83 13.65 -12.27
C PRO A 69 -6.14 14.25 -12.80
N THR A 70 -7.29 13.63 -12.49
CA THR A 70 -8.62 14.12 -12.91
C THR A 70 -9.21 15.13 -11.93
N LEU A 71 -8.59 15.32 -10.75
CA LEU A 71 -9.04 16.26 -9.74
C LEU A 71 -8.29 17.59 -9.83
N ARG A 72 -8.94 18.69 -9.44
CA ARG A 72 -8.32 20.02 -9.32
C ARG A 72 -7.57 20.16 -8.01
N THR A 73 -6.47 19.41 -7.86
CA THR A 73 -5.60 19.43 -6.67
C THR A 73 -4.15 19.71 -7.07
N TRP A 74 -3.34 20.27 -6.18
CA TRP A 74 -1.89 20.46 -6.41
C TRP A 74 -1.16 19.13 -6.71
N ILE A 75 -1.70 18.00 -6.24
CA ILE A 75 -1.18 16.67 -6.54
C ILE A 75 -1.37 16.32 -8.02
N SER A 76 -2.47 16.74 -8.67
CA SER A 76 -2.65 16.58 -10.12
C SER A 76 -1.50 17.24 -10.87
N ASP A 77 -1.13 18.46 -10.47
CA ASP A 77 -0.08 19.22 -11.15
C ASP A 77 1.28 18.56 -10.97
N LEU A 78 1.55 17.98 -9.79
CA LEU A 78 2.75 17.17 -9.55
C LEU A 78 2.79 15.87 -10.36
N ILE A 79 1.65 15.24 -10.62
CA ILE A 79 1.61 14.03 -11.46
C ILE A 79 1.82 14.40 -12.93
N LYS A 80 1.21 15.48 -13.41
CA LYS A 80 1.35 15.97 -14.79
C LYS A 80 2.74 16.55 -15.06
N SER A 81 3.32 17.22 -14.08
CA SER A 81 4.63 17.87 -14.14
C SER A 81 5.53 17.40 -13.00
N PRO A 82 6.07 16.17 -13.06
CA PRO A 82 6.90 15.63 -12.00
C PRO A 82 8.22 16.38 -11.84
N ILE A 83 8.69 16.49 -10.59
CA ILE A 83 9.95 17.16 -10.25
C ILE A 83 11.13 16.37 -10.83
N LYS A 84 11.73 16.88 -11.92
CA LYS A 84 12.83 16.22 -12.64
C LYS A 84 14.17 16.24 -11.88
N ALA A 85 14.36 17.20 -10.99
CA ALA A 85 15.59 17.32 -10.19
C ALA A 85 15.79 16.15 -9.20
N ARG A 86 14.76 15.35 -8.93
CA ARG A 86 14.83 14.20 -8.01
C ARG A 86 14.49 12.90 -8.75
N MET A 87 15.43 11.96 -8.77
CA MET A 87 15.30 10.67 -9.45
C MET A 87 14.20 9.76 -8.86
N ALA A 88 13.94 9.86 -7.54
CA ALA A 88 12.96 9.04 -6.83
C ALA A 88 11.99 9.92 -6.03
N THR A 89 10.84 10.23 -6.63
CA THR A 89 9.73 10.92 -5.96
C THR A 89 8.55 9.97 -5.80
N TRP A 90 7.56 10.35 -5.00
CA TRP A 90 6.33 9.57 -4.88
C TRP A 90 5.71 9.27 -6.25
N VAL A 91 5.64 10.27 -7.15
CA VAL A 91 5.07 10.14 -8.50
C VAL A 91 5.90 9.20 -9.38
N THR A 92 7.22 9.41 -9.48
CA THR A 92 8.07 8.60 -10.38
C THR A 92 8.19 7.16 -9.91
N VAL A 93 8.21 6.93 -8.60
CA VAL A 93 8.21 5.59 -8.01
C VAL A 93 6.86 4.90 -8.22
N SER A 94 5.72 5.59 -8.03
CA SER A 94 4.40 5.04 -8.34
C SER A 94 4.30 4.60 -9.79
N ALA A 95 4.67 5.49 -10.73
CA ALA A 95 4.64 5.21 -12.15
C ALA A 95 5.48 3.97 -12.52
N ARG A 96 6.69 3.85 -11.95
CA ARG A 96 7.58 2.70 -12.18
C ARG A 96 6.96 1.39 -11.71
N TRP A 97 6.38 1.36 -10.52
CA TRP A 97 5.78 0.14 -9.96
C TRP A 97 4.48 -0.25 -10.67
N ILE A 98 3.63 0.72 -10.99
CA ILE A 98 2.41 0.50 -11.78
C ILE A 98 2.77 -0.07 -13.15
N LYS A 99 3.77 0.51 -13.83
CA LYS A 99 4.26 -0.04 -15.10
C LYS A 99 4.80 -1.47 -14.96
N LYS A 100 5.48 -1.78 -13.86
CA LYS A 100 6.07 -3.11 -13.62
C LYS A 100 5.03 -4.19 -13.30
N PHE A 101 3.96 -3.84 -12.58
CA PHE A 101 3.05 -4.83 -12.00
C PHE A 101 1.60 -4.77 -12.50
N CYS A 102 1.14 -3.61 -12.98
CA CYS A 102 -0.26 -3.40 -13.36
C CYS A 102 -0.48 -3.35 -14.88
N VAL A 103 0.58 -3.15 -15.68
CA VAL A 103 0.50 -3.23 -17.14
C VAL A 103 0.79 -4.68 -17.54
N GLN A 104 -0.26 -5.45 -17.80
CA GLN A 104 -0.16 -6.71 -18.53
C GLN A 104 -0.01 -6.38 -20.02
N ASN A 105 1.00 -6.98 -20.68
CA ASN A 105 0.99 -7.10 -22.14
C ASN A 105 -0.13 -8.06 -22.56
#